data_AF-A0A7V3QYB5-F1
#
_entry.id   AF-A0A7V3QYB5-F1
#
_cell.length_a   1.000
_cell.length_b   1.000
_cell.length_c   1.000
_cell.angle_alpha   90.00
_cell.angle_beta   90.00
_cell.angle_gamma   90.00
#
_symmetry.space_group_name_H-M   'P 1'
#
loop_
_entity.id
_entity.type
_entity.pdbx_description
1 polymer ?
#
loop_
_entity_poly.entity_id
_entity_poly.type
_entity_poly.pdbx_seq_one_letter_code
_entity_poly.pdbx_strand_id
1 'polypeptide(L)'
;MYAQTRTPRFSRRRRKSPAPAIIVAVVVLLLGCWLFNLTCGRGKKEDASSLSEYANRVKAMVEASNGIGQSFASLRATLADLIGDTGNLGARLEELEGQALDLLGQVKAVIPPRSLESAHYALVICFEQRYRALKNYRPDIINAVSALELDVYAENISQDMLELVYSDGNYLFFRRALEDLLAANNLQDLGLPDSRWLEDWESASVVRVRSFLQALKGTEVHGMALGKVTFDP
;
A
#
# COMPACT_ATOMS: atom_id res chain seq x y z
N MET A 1 60.34 -93.19 21.95
CA MET A 1 60.36 -91.72 22.04
C MET A 1 59.72 -91.16 20.77
N TYR A 2 58.49 -90.65 20.84
CA TYR A 2 57.87 -89.92 19.72
C TYR A 2 57.42 -88.56 20.22
N ALA A 3 57.87 -87.53 19.49
CA ALA A 3 57.75 -86.12 19.83
C ALA A 3 56.30 -85.61 19.66
N GLN A 4 55.80 -84.91 20.68
CA GLN A 4 54.57 -84.15 20.61
C GLN A 4 54.80 -82.85 19.82
N THR A 5 54.17 -82.70 18.66
CA THR A 5 54.10 -81.42 17.94
C THR A 5 52.88 -80.62 18.41
N ARG A 6 53.13 -79.47 19.05
CA ARG A 6 52.10 -78.50 19.42
C ARG A 6 51.64 -77.74 18.18
N THR A 7 50.34 -77.77 17.90
CA THR A 7 49.71 -76.95 16.84
C THR A 7 49.48 -75.51 17.31
N PRO A 8 49.69 -74.50 16.44
CA PRO A 8 49.45 -73.10 16.79
C PRO A 8 47.94 -72.76 16.78
N ARG A 9 47.49 -72.07 17.82
CA ARG A 9 46.13 -71.52 17.92
C ARG A 9 46.02 -70.22 17.11
N PHE A 10 45.32 -70.26 15.99
CA PHE A 10 44.93 -69.05 15.27
C PHE A 10 43.78 -68.34 16.02
N SER A 11 44.05 -67.16 16.57
CA SER A 11 43.01 -66.27 17.09
C SER A 11 42.32 -65.57 15.91
N ARG A 12 41.05 -65.92 15.66
CA ARG A 12 40.21 -65.21 14.67
C ARG A 12 39.89 -63.80 15.20
N ARG A 13 40.65 -62.80 14.77
CA ARG A 13 40.27 -61.38 14.88
C ARG A 13 39.02 -61.16 14.00
N ARG A 14 37.83 -61.15 14.61
CA ARG A 14 36.58 -60.70 13.95
C ARG A 14 36.79 -59.26 13.48
N ARG A 15 37.03 -59.06 12.18
CA ARG A 15 36.92 -57.75 11.54
C ARG A 15 35.47 -57.30 11.68
N LYS A 16 35.20 -56.36 12.58
CA LYS A 16 33.91 -55.64 12.61
C LYS A 16 33.85 -54.86 11.29
N SER A 17 32.99 -55.29 10.37
CA SER A 17 32.74 -54.52 9.16
C SER A 17 32.18 -53.15 9.58
N PRO A 18 32.54 -52.05 8.89
CA PRO A 18 31.99 -50.72 9.18
C PRO A 18 30.55 -50.54 8.66
N ALA A 19 30.03 -51.52 7.92
CA ALA A 19 28.69 -51.53 7.34
C ALA A 19 27.54 -51.17 8.32
N PRO A 20 27.45 -51.73 9.55
CA PRO A 20 26.37 -51.35 10.46
C PRO A 20 26.48 -49.90 10.94
N ALA A 21 27.69 -49.33 11.05
CA ALA A 21 27.87 -47.94 11.43
C ALA A 21 27.43 -46.97 10.32
N ILE A 22 27.72 -47.32 9.06
CA ILE A 22 27.30 -46.54 7.88
C ILE A 22 25.77 -46.54 7.76
N ILE A 23 25.13 -47.70 7.93
CA ILE A 23 23.66 -47.82 7.87
C ILE A 23 23.00 -46.93 8.94
N VAL A 24 23.51 -46.96 10.18
CA VAL A 24 22.99 -46.12 11.26
C VAL A 24 23.15 -44.63 10.95
N ALA A 25 24.29 -44.21 10.40
CA ALA A 25 24.51 -42.81 10.02
C ALA A 25 23.53 -42.32 8.95
N VAL A 26 23.24 -43.15 7.93
CA VAL A 26 22.26 -42.83 6.88
C VAL A 26 20.84 -42.73 7.46
N VAL A 27 20.46 -43.66 8.35
CA VAL A 27 19.15 -43.63 9.00
C VAL A 27 18.98 -42.38 9.87
N VAL A 28 20.00 -42.01 10.64
CA VAL A 28 19.98 -40.79 11.46
C VAL A 28 19.88 -39.53 10.59
N LEU A 29 20.57 -39.49 9.44
CA LEU A 29 20.50 -38.37 8.51
C LEU A 29 19.12 -38.24 7.87
N LEU A 30 18.51 -39.35 7.44
CA LEU A 30 17.15 -39.35 6.89
C LEU A 30 16.11 -38.95 7.93
N LEU A 31 16.23 -39.44 9.17
CA LEU A 31 15.37 -39.03 10.28
C LEU A 31 15.57 -37.55 10.64
N GLY A 32 16.80 -37.06 10.60
CA GLY A 32 17.13 -35.66 10.78
C GLY A 32 16.49 -34.79 9.71
N CYS A 33 16.62 -35.14 8.43
CA CYS A 33 15.95 -34.45 7.33
C CYS A 33 14.42 -34.50 7.45
N TRP A 34 13.85 -35.63 7.86
CA TRP A 34 12.42 -35.80 8.06
C TRP A 34 11.88 -34.94 9.22
N LEU A 35 12.58 -34.94 10.37
CA LEU A 35 12.26 -34.08 11.51
C LEU A 35 12.43 -32.60 11.15
N PHE A 36 13.47 -32.21 10.41
CA PHE A 36 13.65 -30.83 9.96
C PHE A 36 12.52 -30.40 9.02
N ASN A 37 12.07 -31.28 8.12
CA ASN A 37 10.94 -31.01 7.23
C ASN A 37 9.61 -30.87 8.00
N LEU A 38 9.40 -31.67 9.04
CA LEU A 38 8.22 -31.57 9.92
C LEU A 38 8.24 -30.32 10.82
N THR A 39 9.42 -29.87 11.24
CA THR A 39 9.55 -28.75 12.19
C THR A 39 9.61 -27.39 11.49
N CYS A 40 10.10 -27.34 10.24
CA CYS A 40 10.13 -26.14 9.40
C CYS A 40 8.92 -26.01 8.44
N GLY A 41 8.09 -27.03 8.30
CA GLY A 41 6.96 -27.07 7.36
C GLY A 41 5.62 -26.51 7.88
N ARG A 42 5.62 -25.68 8.93
CA ARG A 42 4.39 -25.28 9.63
C ARG A 42 3.65 -24.07 9.06
N GLY A 43 4.08 -23.51 7.94
CA GLY A 43 3.26 -22.63 7.11
C GLY A 43 2.73 -23.44 5.94
N LYS A 44 1.40 -23.61 5.83
CA LYS A 44 0.82 -23.96 4.52
C LYS A 44 1.29 -22.87 3.55
N LYS A 45 2.21 -23.19 2.66
CA LYS A 45 2.57 -22.28 1.56
C LYS A 45 1.27 -22.00 0.81
N GLU A 46 0.91 -20.74 0.72
CA GLU A 46 -0.19 -20.31 -0.16
C GLU A 46 0.18 -20.75 -1.58
N ASP A 47 -0.82 -21.05 -2.40
CA ASP A 47 -0.56 -21.36 -3.79
C ASP A 47 0.05 -20.12 -4.47
N ALA A 48 1.32 -20.22 -4.86
CA ALA A 48 2.09 -19.13 -5.43
C ALA A 48 1.41 -18.51 -6.65
N SER A 49 0.65 -19.30 -7.41
CA SER A 49 -0.11 -18.79 -8.56
C SER A 49 -1.25 -17.85 -8.11
N SER A 50 -2.03 -18.27 -7.12
CA SER A 50 -3.13 -17.46 -6.55
C SER A 50 -2.64 -16.20 -5.85
N LEU A 51 -1.50 -16.28 -5.14
CA LEU A 51 -0.90 -15.14 -4.46
C LEU A 51 -0.35 -14.12 -5.48
N SER A 52 0.27 -14.60 -6.55
CA SER A 52 0.73 -13.76 -7.65
C SER A 52 -0.43 -13.05 -8.36
N GLU A 53 -1.52 -13.78 -8.65
CA GLU A 53 -2.71 -13.19 -9.26
C GLU A 53 -3.32 -12.10 -8.36
N TYR A 54 -3.46 -12.38 -7.07
CA TYR A 54 -3.92 -11.40 -6.08
C TYR A 54 -3.02 -10.16 -6.05
N ALA A 55 -1.69 -10.34 -5.95
CA ALA A 55 -0.73 -9.25 -5.89
C ALA A 55 -0.78 -8.38 -7.15
N ASN A 56 -0.85 -8.98 -8.34
CA ASN A 56 -0.96 -8.26 -9.61
C ASN A 56 -2.27 -7.49 -9.73
N ARG A 57 -3.40 -8.08 -9.31
CA ARG A 57 -4.69 -7.39 -9.30
C ARG A 57 -4.67 -6.18 -8.37
N VAL A 58 -4.12 -6.33 -7.16
CA VAL A 58 -3.98 -5.21 -6.23
C VAL A 58 -3.03 -4.15 -6.75
N LYS A 59 -1.90 -4.55 -7.36
CA LYS A 59 -0.96 -3.63 -7.99
C LYS A 59 -1.64 -2.70 -8.99
N ALA A 60 -2.43 -3.25 -9.91
CA ALA A 60 -3.17 -2.45 -10.88
C ALA A 60 -4.13 -1.45 -10.21
N MET A 61 -4.81 -1.85 -9.13
CA MET A 61 -5.68 -0.94 -8.38
C MET A 61 -4.91 0.17 -7.66
N VAL A 62 -3.73 -0.13 -7.12
CA VAL A 62 -2.86 0.89 -6.49
C VAL A 62 -2.30 1.86 -7.53
N GLU A 63 -1.88 1.36 -8.69
CA GLU A 63 -1.41 2.20 -9.80
C GLU A 63 -2.51 3.15 -10.29
N ALA A 64 -3.74 2.64 -10.45
CA ALA A 64 -4.91 3.47 -10.77
C ALA A 64 -5.16 4.52 -9.68
N SER A 65 -5.08 4.14 -8.40
CA SER A 65 -5.23 5.06 -7.28
C SER A 65 -4.16 6.16 -7.29
N ASN A 66 -2.92 5.83 -7.64
CA ASN A 66 -1.85 6.82 -7.79
C ASN A 66 -2.13 7.80 -8.93
N GLY A 67 -2.71 7.33 -10.03
CA GLY A 67 -3.15 8.20 -11.14
C GLY A 67 -4.23 9.21 -10.72
N ILE A 68 -5.18 8.79 -9.87
CA ILE A 68 -6.19 9.69 -9.29
C ILE A 68 -5.52 10.72 -8.37
N GLY A 69 -4.60 10.28 -7.49
CA GLY A 69 -3.85 11.17 -6.60
C GLY A 69 -3.03 12.21 -7.36
N GLN A 70 -2.38 11.84 -8.46
CA GLN A 70 -1.65 12.77 -9.34
C GLN A 70 -2.58 13.77 -10.03
N SER A 71 -3.74 13.32 -10.49
CA SER A 71 -4.75 14.19 -11.09
C SER A 71 -5.30 15.19 -10.07
N PHE A 72 -5.54 14.75 -8.84
CA PHE A 72 -5.96 15.62 -7.73
C PHE A 72 -4.90 16.66 -7.36
N ALA A 73 -3.63 16.24 -7.26
CA ALA A 73 -2.52 17.16 -6.99
C ALA A 73 -2.36 18.20 -8.12
N SER A 74 -2.48 17.77 -9.37
CA SER A 74 -2.42 18.65 -10.54
C SER A 74 -3.59 19.64 -10.56
N LEU A 75 -4.80 19.18 -10.25
CA LEU A 75 -5.98 20.04 -10.13
C LEU A 75 -5.80 21.09 -9.04
N ARG A 76 -5.25 20.70 -7.89
CA ARG A 76 -4.95 21.64 -6.79
C ARG A 76 -3.93 22.71 -7.18
N ALA A 77 -2.92 22.34 -7.97
CA ALA A 77 -1.92 23.27 -8.45
C ALA A 77 -2.48 24.32 -9.43
N THR A 78 -3.55 23.99 -10.16
CA THR A 78 -4.21 24.87 -11.13
C THR A 78 -5.53 25.46 -10.63
N LEU A 79 -5.83 25.33 -9.34
CA LEU A 79 -7.10 25.79 -8.78
C LEU A 79 -7.36 27.28 -9.04
N ALA A 80 -6.33 28.13 -8.93
CA ALA A 80 -6.44 29.57 -9.17
C ALA A 80 -6.93 29.94 -10.59
N ASP A 81 -6.66 29.10 -11.59
CA ASP A 81 -7.13 29.30 -12.97
C ASP A 81 -8.58 28.83 -13.16
N LEU A 82 -9.04 27.92 -12.31
CA LEU A 82 -10.34 27.26 -12.40
C LEU A 82 -11.42 27.89 -11.51
N ILE A 83 -11.06 28.73 -10.53
CA ILE A 83 -12.05 29.36 -9.62
C ILE A 83 -13.08 30.24 -10.36
N GLY A 84 -12.70 30.82 -11.51
CA GLY A 84 -13.61 31.60 -12.36
C GLY A 84 -14.66 30.76 -13.10
N ASP A 85 -14.48 29.44 -13.15
CA ASP A 85 -15.39 28.46 -13.75
C ASP A 85 -15.63 27.31 -12.76
N THR A 86 -16.37 27.64 -11.69
CA THR A 86 -16.71 26.68 -10.62
C THR A 86 -17.49 25.47 -11.12
N GLY A 87 -18.19 25.58 -12.26
CA GLY A 87 -18.87 24.47 -12.91
C GLY A 87 -17.88 23.43 -13.46
N ASN A 88 -16.87 23.87 -14.22
CA ASN A 88 -15.81 23.00 -14.71
C ASN A 88 -14.95 22.42 -13.57
N LEU A 89 -14.63 23.24 -12.54
CA LEU A 89 -13.95 22.74 -11.35
C LEU A 89 -14.76 21.63 -10.66
N GLY A 90 -16.06 21.84 -10.45
CA GLY A 90 -16.94 20.87 -9.83
C GLY A 90 -17.05 19.57 -10.61
N ALA A 91 -17.14 19.65 -11.94
CA ALA A 91 -17.17 18.47 -12.82
C ALA A 91 -15.87 17.65 -12.75
N ARG A 92 -14.70 18.31 -12.74
CA ARG A 92 -13.40 17.63 -12.60
C ARG A 92 -13.24 16.95 -11.24
N LEU A 93 -13.68 17.59 -10.17
CA LEU A 93 -13.67 17.00 -8.82
C LEU A 93 -14.64 15.81 -8.73
N GLU A 94 -15.81 15.91 -9.35
CA GLU A 94 -16.79 14.83 -9.42
C GLU A 94 -16.26 13.62 -10.19
N GLU A 95 -15.52 13.85 -11.29
CA GLU A 95 -14.87 12.77 -12.03
C GLU A 95 -13.87 12.01 -11.14
N LEU A 96 -13.02 12.73 -10.40
CA LEU A 96 -12.06 12.11 -9.46
C LEU A 96 -12.77 11.36 -8.34
N GLU A 97 -13.84 11.93 -7.78
CA GLU A 97 -14.69 11.27 -6.77
C GLU A 97 -15.26 9.94 -7.32
N GLY A 98 -15.81 9.97 -8.54
CA GLY A 98 -16.37 8.79 -9.21
C GLY A 98 -15.32 7.70 -9.46
N GLN A 99 -14.16 8.07 -9.99
CA GLN A 99 -13.04 7.15 -10.19
C GLN A 99 -12.58 6.49 -8.88
N ALA A 100 -12.51 7.27 -7.79
CA ALA A 100 -12.15 6.73 -6.48
C ALA A 100 -13.22 5.79 -5.90
N LEU A 101 -14.50 6.10 -6.10
CA LEU A 101 -15.62 5.25 -5.69
C LEU A 101 -15.63 3.92 -6.44
N ASP A 102 -15.46 3.95 -7.76
CA ASP A 102 -15.41 2.75 -8.60
C ASP A 102 -14.25 1.85 -8.17
N LEU A 103 -13.10 2.46 -7.89
CA LEU A 103 -11.91 1.74 -7.46
C LEU A 103 -12.06 1.15 -6.05
N LEU A 104 -12.73 1.86 -5.13
CA LEU A 104 -13.13 1.32 -3.83
C LEU A 104 -14.04 0.08 -3.99
N GLY A 105 -15.00 0.13 -4.92
CA GLY A 105 -15.86 -1.00 -5.26
C GLY A 105 -15.04 -2.21 -5.75
N GLN A 106 -14.07 -1.98 -6.63
CA GLN A 106 -13.18 -3.02 -7.14
C GLN A 106 -12.34 -3.67 -6.04
N VAL A 107 -11.76 -2.86 -5.14
CA VAL A 107 -10.97 -3.35 -4.00
C VAL A 107 -11.84 -4.20 -3.08
N LYS A 108 -13.04 -3.73 -2.72
CA LYS A 108 -14.00 -4.47 -1.87
C LYS A 108 -14.43 -5.81 -2.48
N ALA A 109 -14.40 -5.94 -3.81
CA ALA A 109 -14.75 -7.16 -4.52
C ALA A 109 -13.58 -8.14 -4.68
N VAL A 110 -12.35 -7.77 -4.27
CA VAL A 110 -11.22 -8.71 -4.26
C VAL A 110 -11.34 -9.64 -3.07
N ILE A 111 -11.19 -10.94 -3.32
CA ILE A 111 -11.11 -11.95 -2.26
C ILE A 111 -9.63 -12.12 -1.89
N PRO A 112 -9.20 -11.71 -0.69
CA PRO A 112 -7.81 -11.88 -0.28
C PRO A 112 -7.51 -13.33 0.08
N PRO A 113 -6.24 -13.78 -0.06
CA PRO A 113 -5.76 -14.98 0.60
C PRO A 113 -6.02 -14.91 2.10
N ARG A 114 -6.28 -16.06 2.74
CA ARG A 114 -6.65 -16.11 4.17
C ARG A 114 -5.60 -15.44 5.07
N SER A 115 -4.34 -15.59 4.71
CA SER A 115 -3.19 -14.97 5.40
C SER A 115 -3.17 -13.43 5.31
N LEU A 116 -3.89 -12.83 4.35
CA LEU A 116 -3.95 -11.39 4.13
C LEU A 116 -5.30 -10.76 4.47
N GLU A 117 -6.30 -11.51 4.93
CA GLU A 117 -7.65 -10.96 5.22
C GLU A 117 -7.59 -9.69 6.09
N SER A 118 -6.85 -9.72 7.20
CA SER A 118 -6.71 -8.56 8.09
C SER A 118 -5.97 -7.40 7.43
N ALA A 119 -4.91 -7.68 6.67
CA ALA A 119 -4.15 -6.64 5.96
C ALA A 119 -4.98 -6.03 4.81
N HIS A 120 -5.79 -6.84 4.13
CA HIS A 120 -6.67 -6.40 3.06
C HIS A 120 -7.74 -5.42 3.56
N TYR A 121 -8.24 -5.58 4.79
CA TYR A 121 -9.12 -4.56 5.38
C TYR A 121 -8.43 -3.20 5.49
N ALA A 122 -7.13 -3.13 5.78
CA ALA A 122 -6.40 -1.86 5.77
C ALA A 122 -6.33 -1.25 4.35
N LEU A 123 -6.19 -2.08 3.32
CA LEU A 123 -6.29 -1.63 1.93
C LEU A 123 -7.69 -1.06 1.63
N VAL A 124 -8.76 -1.75 2.06
CA VAL A 124 -10.13 -1.25 1.89
C VAL A 124 -10.32 0.09 2.59
N ILE A 125 -9.84 0.23 3.83
CA ILE A 125 -9.91 1.49 4.60
C ILE A 125 -9.13 2.59 3.88
N CYS A 126 -7.94 2.31 3.35
CA CYS A 126 -7.15 3.26 2.56
C CYS A 126 -7.97 3.82 1.38
N PHE A 127 -8.61 2.96 0.59
CA PHE A 127 -9.38 3.41 -0.58
C PHE A 127 -10.69 4.12 -0.15
N GLU A 128 -11.28 3.71 0.98
CA GLU A 128 -12.46 4.38 1.52
C GLU A 128 -12.16 5.80 1.99
N GLN A 129 -11.04 5.98 2.68
CA GLN A 129 -10.56 7.29 3.11
C GLN A 129 -10.27 8.21 1.91
N ARG A 130 -9.61 7.69 0.87
CA ARG A 130 -9.33 8.44 -0.37
C ARG A 130 -10.61 8.91 -1.06
N TYR A 131 -11.61 8.03 -1.16
CA TYR A 131 -12.92 8.39 -1.69
C TYR A 131 -13.62 9.46 -0.84
N ARG A 132 -13.69 9.26 0.48
CA ARG A 132 -14.38 10.20 1.38
C ARG A 132 -13.74 11.57 1.37
N ALA A 133 -12.41 11.63 1.40
CA ALA A 133 -11.67 12.88 1.28
C ALA A 133 -12.04 13.63 -0.01
N LEU A 134 -12.05 12.97 -1.17
CA LEU A 134 -12.45 13.62 -2.43
C LEU A 134 -13.91 14.07 -2.44
N LYS A 135 -14.81 13.21 -1.93
CA LYS A 135 -16.24 13.50 -1.83
C LYS A 135 -16.54 14.74 -1.02
N ASN A 136 -15.87 14.91 0.12
CA ASN A 136 -16.09 16.03 1.03
C ASN A 136 -15.33 17.29 0.56
N TYR A 137 -14.10 17.11 0.05
CA TYR A 137 -13.29 18.21 -0.48
C TYR A 137 -14.02 18.98 -1.57
N ARG A 138 -14.77 18.28 -2.44
CA ARG A 138 -15.49 18.90 -3.56
C ARG A 138 -16.45 20.02 -3.15
N PRO A 139 -17.49 19.76 -2.34
CA PRO A 139 -18.40 20.83 -1.90
C PRO A 139 -17.67 21.87 -1.05
N ASP A 140 -16.70 21.50 -0.22
CA ASP A 140 -16.00 22.47 0.63
C ASP A 140 -15.17 23.47 -0.18
N ILE A 141 -14.41 23.02 -1.19
CA ILE A 141 -13.62 23.94 -2.02
C ILE A 141 -14.50 24.84 -2.89
N ILE A 142 -15.59 24.30 -3.45
CA ILE A 142 -16.54 25.08 -4.28
C ILE A 142 -17.19 26.17 -3.44
N ASN A 143 -17.62 25.84 -2.23
CA ASN A 143 -18.25 26.80 -1.33
C ASN A 143 -17.25 27.83 -0.82
N ALA A 144 -16.02 27.42 -0.52
CA ALA A 144 -14.96 28.31 -0.03
C ALA A 144 -14.62 29.46 -0.98
N VAL A 145 -14.70 29.23 -2.31
CA VAL A 145 -14.45 30.27 -3.33
C VAL A 145 -15.37 31.48 -3.12
N SER A 146 -16.66 31.24 -2.85
CA SER A 146 -17.66 32.31 -2.69
C SER A 146 -17.87 32.79 -1.25
N ALA A 147 -17.36 32.05 -0.25
CA ALA A 147 -17.64 32.30 1.16
C ALA A 147 -16.94 33.54 1.72
N LEU A 148 -17.66 34.40 2.46
CA LEU A 148 -17.06 35.56 3.13
C LEU A 148 -16.06 35.13 4.22
N GLU A 149 -16.43 34.14 5.02
CA GLU A 149 -15.58 33.57 6.08
C GLU A 149 -15.04 32.21 5.66
N LEU A 150 -13.73 32.01 5.89
CA LEU A 150 -13.00 30.82 5.42
C LEU A 150 -12.73 29.80 6.52
N ASP A 151 -13.05 30.10 7.79
CA ASP A 151 -12.59 29.28 8.92
C ASP A 151 -13.18 27.87 8.90
N VAL A 152 -14.50 27.76 8.71
CA VAL A 152 -15.18 26.46 8.61
C VAL A 152 -14.65 25.64 7.43
N TYR A 153 -14.47 26.27 6.27
CA TYR A 153 -13.97 25.58 5.08
C TYR A 153 -12.51 25.17 5.22
N ALA A 154 -11.68 25.99 5.87
CA ALA A 154 -10.29 25.64 6.14
C ALA A 154 -10.18 24.46 7.10
N GLU A 155 -11.05 24.36 8.10
CA GLU A 155 -11.14 23.21 9.00
C GLU A 155 -11.61 21.95 8.29
N ASN A 156 -12.68 22.02 7.50
CA ASN A 156 -13.20 20.86 6.76
C ASN A 156 -12.18 20.32 5.75
N ILE A 157 -11.64 21.20 4.90
CA ILE A 157 -10.65 20.82 3.88
C ILE A 157 -9.38 20.26 4.55
N SER A 158 -8.97 20.82 5.70
CA SER A 158 -7.86 20.27 6.49
C SER A 158 -8.14 18.84 6.94
N GLN A 159 -9.35 18.55 7.44
CA GLN A 159 -9.74 17.20 7.84
C GLN A 159 -9.75 16.24 6.64
N ASP A 160 -10.28 16.65 5.49
CA ASP A 160 -10.29 15.82 4.29
C ASP A 160 -8.86 15.52 3.79
N MET A 161 -7.97 16.52 3.82
CA MET A 161 -6.56 16.32 3.47
C MET A 161 -5.83 15.42 4.46
N LEU A 162 -6.15 15.51 5.76
CA LEU A 162 -5.62 14.59 6.77
C LEU A 162 -6.11 13.15 6.55
N GLU A 163 -7.35 12.97 6.08
CA GLU A 163 -7.88 11.65 5.73
C GLU A 163 -7.06 11.00 4.59
N LEU A 164 -6.58 11.79 3.62
CA LEU A 164 -5.61 11.31 2.62
C LEU A 164 -4.27 10.88 3.24
N VAL A 165 -3.73 11.65 4.18
CA VAL A 165 -2.49 11.28 4.89
C VAL A 165 -2.66 9.98 5.66
N TYR A 166 -3.78 9.81 6.36
CA TYR A 166 -4.06 8.57 7.09
C TYR A 166 -4.24 7.37 6.15
N SER A 167 -4.80 7.59 4.95
CA SER A 167 -4.92 6.55 3.93
C SER A 167 -3.58 5.96 3.52
N ASP A 168 -2.54 6.80 3.40
CA ASP A 168 -1.19 6.36 3.04
C ASP A 168 -0.57 5.49 4.15
N GLY A 169 -0.90 5.76 5.42
CA GLY A 169 -0.53 4.90 6.55
C GLY A 169 -1.16 3.52 6.49
N ASN A 170 -2.46 3.45 6.17
CA ASN A 170 -3.18 2.19 5.98
C ASN A 170 -2.63 1.39 4.79
N TYR A 171 -2.30 2.07 3.69
CA TYR A 171 -1.63 1.44 2.55
C TYR A 171 -0.28 0.84 2.93
N LEU A 172 0.55 1.58 3.67
CA LEU A 172 1.86 1.12 4.09
C LEU A 172 1.78 -0.14 4.97
N PHE A 173 0.80 -0.21 5.87
CA PHE A 173 0.56 -1.41 6.67
C PHE A 173 0.22 -2.62 5.79
N PHE A 174 -0.72 -2.46 4.85
CA PHE A 174 -1.09 -3.51 3.91
C PHE A 174 0.11 -3.96 3.06
N ARG A 175 0.86 -3.00 2.50
CA ARG A 175 1.98 -3.29 1.61
C ARG A 175 3.03 -4.14 2.31
N ARG A 176 3.42 -3.78 3.54
CA ARG A 176 4.39 -4.54 4.33
C ARG A 176 3.94 -5.99 4.53
N ALA A 177 2.67 -6.19 4.89
CA ALA A 177 2.12 -7.54 5.09
C ALA A 177 2.13 -8.38 3.80
N LEU A 178 1.81 -7.77 2.65
CA LEU A 178 1.90 -8.45 1.36
C LEU A 178 3.35 -8.76 0.97
N GLU A 179 4.27 -7.80 1.11
CA GLU A 179 5.69 -7.98 0.81
C GLU A 179 6.31 -9.10 1.65
N ASP A 180 6.00 -9.16 2.94
CA ASP A 180 6.43 -10.24 3.84
C ASP A 180 5.93 -11.61 3.36
N LEU A 181 4.66 -11.69 2.94
CA LEU A 181 4.07 -12.92 2.42
C LEU A 181 4.67 -13.33 1.07
N LEU A 182 4.89 -12.37 0.16
CA LEU A 182 5.55 -12.61 -1.13
C LEU A 182 6.97 -13.12 -0.93
N ALA A 183 7.73 -12.52 0.00
CA ALA A 183 9.07 -12.95 0.35
C ALA A 183 9.08 -14.38 0.93
N ALA A 184 8.12 -14.71 1.81
CA ALA A 184 7.98 -16.06 2.35
C ALA A 184 7.66 -17.13 1.29
N ASN A 185 7.14 -16.72 0.12
CA ASN A 185 6.80 -17.60 -1.00
C ASN A 185 7.77 -17.50 -2.20
N ASN A 186 8.89 -16.78 -2.07
CA ASN A 186 9.88 -16.53 -3.16
C ASN A 186 9.30 -15.80 -4.38
N LEU A 187 8.44 -14.80 -4.13
CA LEU A 187 7.80 -13.96 -5.15
C LEU A 187 8.19 -12.48 -4.98
N GLN A 188 9.45 -12.20 -4.64
CA GLN A 188 9.93 -10.84 -4.31
C GLN A 188 9.90 -9.87 -5.50
N ASP A 189 9.79 -10.39 -6.72
CA ASP A 189 9.66 -9.62 -7.95
C ASP A 189 8.27 -8.98 -8.13
N LEU A 190 7.26 -9.44 -7.41
CA LEU A 190 5.87 -8.96 -7.48
C LEU A 190 5.58 -7.80 -6.51
N GLY A 191 6.53 -6.88 -6.34
CA GLY A 191 6.39 -5.73 -5.47
C GLY A 191 5.24 -4.79 -5.85
N LEU A 192 4.69 -4.10 -4.84
CA LEU A 192 3.72 -3.03 -5.05
C LEU A 192 4.42 -1.67 -5.21
N PRO A 193 3.86 -0.73 -6.00
CA PRO A 193 4.41 0.61 -6.10
C PRO A 193 4.31 1.36 -4.77
N ASP A 194 5.10 2.42 -4.62
CA ASP A 194 4.79 3.43 -3.60
C ASP A 194 3.44 4.08 -3.89
N SER A 195 2.68 4.41 -2.85
CA SER A 195 1.43 5.16 -2.96
C SER A 195 1.41 6.23 -1.89
N ARG A 196 1.39 7.49 -2.34
CA ARG A 196 1.32 8.67 -1.50
C ARG A 196 0.44 9.71 -2.18
N TRP A 197 -0.63 10.11 -1.52
CA TRP A 197 -1.57 11.11 -2.04
C TRP A 197 -1.26 12.52 -1.55
N LEU A 198 -0.64 12.64 -0.37
CA LEU A 198 -0.21 13.91 0.18
C LEU A 198 1.23 13.79 0.69
N GLU A 199 2.10 14.74 0.32
CA GLU A 199 3.53 14.65 0.61
C GLU A 199 3.85 14.76 2.11
N ASP A 200 3.16 15.65 2.82
CA ASP A 200 3.36 15.88 4.24
C ASP A 200 2.05 16.19 4.98
N TRP A 201 2.05 16.01 6.31
CA TRP A 201 0.93 16.37 7.16
C TRP A 201 0.78 17.90 7.34
N GLU A 202 1.87 18.66 7.15
CA GLU A 202 1.87 20.11 7.33
C GLU A 202 1.00 20.82 6.28
N SER A 203 1.02 20.33 5.03
CA SER A 203 0.20 20.81 3.93
C SER A 203 -1.29 20.59 4.17
N ALA A 204 -1.65 19.61 5.02
CA ALA A 204 -3.02 19.38 5.49
C ALA A 204 -3.40 20.22 6.70
N SER A 205 -2.50 21.02 7.29
CA SER A 205 -2.83 21.82 8.47
C SER A 205 -3.84 22.92 8.16
N VAL A 206 -4.75 23.20 9.12
CA VAL A 206 -5.75 24.28 9.02
C VAL A 206 -5.10 25.61 8.64
N VAL A 207 -3.92 25.92 9.18
CA VAL A 207 -3.19 27.16 8.86
C VAL A 207 -2.78 27.21 7.38
N ARG A 208 -2.19 26.13 6.85
CA ARG A 208 -1.78 26.06 5.44
C ARG A 208 -2.99 26.12 4.50
N VAL A 209 -4.05 25.39 4.84
CA VAL A 209 -5.30 25.40 4.06
C VAL A 209 -5.93 26.78 4.07
N ARG A 210 -6.02 27.46 5.22
CA ARG A 210 -6.54 28.84 5.30
C ARG A 210 -5.72 29.79 4.44
N SER A 211 -4.39 29.75 4.54
CA SER A 211 -3.51 30.58 3.68
C SER A 211 -3.70 30.29 2.20
N PHE A 212 -3.90 29.02 1.84
CA PHE A 212 -4.21 28.61 0.47
C PHE A 212 -5.54 29.20 -0.03
N LEU A 213 -6.61 29.09 0.76
CA LEU A 213 -7.93 29.66 0.42
C LEU A 213 -7.87 31.19 0.30
N GLN A 214 -7.13 31.86 1.19
CA GLN A 214 -6.93 33.32 1.11
C GLN A 214 -6.21 33.73 -0.18
N ALA A 215 -5.18 32.98 -0.58
CA ALA A 215 -4.46 33.22 -1.84
C ALA A 215 -5.37 33.03 -3.07
N LEU A 216 -6.22 31.99 -3.06
CA LEU A 216 -7.22 31.76 -4.12
C LEU A 216 -8.21 32.92 -4.26
N LYS A 217 -8.69 33.51 -3.16
CA LYS A 217 -9.57 34.70 -3.26
C LYS A 217 -8.83 35.94 -3.76
N GLY A 218 -7.56 36.09 -3.39
CA GLY A 218 -6.72 37.21 -3.83
C GLY A 218 -6.52 37.26 -5.35
N THR A 219 -6.57 36.12 -6.04
CA THR A 219 -6.42 36.06 -7.51
C THR A 219 -7.62 36.59 -8.28
N GLU A 220 -8.83 36.64 -7.69
CA GLU A 220 -10.01 37.23 -8.34
C GLU A 220 -9.89 38.76 -8.51
N VAL A 221 -9.16 39.43 -7.61
CA VAL A 221 -9.03 40.90 -7.61
C VAL A 221 -8.10 41.41 -8.73
N HIS A 222 -7.26 40.55 -9.30
CA HIS A 222 -6.36 40.92 -10.41
C HIS A 222 -6.95 40.63 -11.81
N GLY A 223 -8.10 39.95 -11.89
CA GLY A 223 -8.84 39.72 -13.14
C GLY A 223 -9.84 40.83 -13.51
N MET A 224 -10.17 41.73 -12.57
CA MET A 224 -10.97 42.92 -12.89
C MET A 224 -10.06 44.04 -13.42
N ALA A 225 -10.18 44.29 -14.73
CA ALA A 225 -9.63 45.47 -15.38
C ALA A 225 -9.84 46.71 -14.49
N LEU A 226 -8.73 47.37 -14.14
CA LEU A 226 -8.73 48.72 -13.56
C LEU A 226 -9.49 49.64 -14.52
N GLY A 227 -10.79 49.79 -14.29
CA GLY A 227 -11.63 50.80 -14.93
C GLY A 227 -11.00 52.14 -14.61
N LYS A 228 -10.36 52.73 -15.62
CA LYS A 228 -9.73 54.04 -15.57
C LYS A 228 -10.81 55.07 -15.18
N VAL A 229 -10.88 55.43 -13.91
CA VAL A 229 -11.68 56.58 -13.47
C VAL A 229 -10.95 57.83 -13.95
N THR A 230 -11.35 58.32 -15.13
CA THR A 230 -11.07 59.69 -15.52
C THR A 230 -12.00 60.60 -14.75
N PHE A 231 -11.45 61.37 -13.81
CA PHE A 231 -12.10 62.57 -13.32
C PHE A 231 -11.97 63.62 -14.42
N ASP A 232 -13.10 64.00 -15.01
CA ASP A 232 -13.19 65.22 -15.83
C ASP A 232 -13.50 66.39 -14.87
N PRO A 233 -12.80 67.53 -14.97
CA PRO A 233 -12.97 68.70 -14.09
C PRO A 233 -14.28 69.48 -14.33
#